data_AF-A0A2M6XDX0-F1
#
_entry.id   AF-A0A2M6XDX0-F1
#
_cell.length_a   1.000
_cell.length_b   1.000
_cell.length_c   1.000
_cell.angle_alpha   90.00
_cell.angle_beta   90.00
_cell.angle_gamma   90.00
#
_symmetry.space_group_name_H-M   'P 1'
#
loop_
_entity.id
_entity.type
_entity.pdbx_description
1 polymer ?
#
loop_
_entity_poly.entity_id
_entity_poly.type
_entity_poly.pdbx_seq_one_letter_code
_entity_poly.pdbx_strand_id
1 'polypeptide(L)'
;MELKGKINASQIAQCKFAISGKLTSINCKVGDIIKKGQLLATLNKIELQAYLDRSLKQYDLERALFDERQKENLTEYEKRKYQDSLDISVKNVEIAKTNLEATDLFSSINGVVVGIDQCYSGDNITPGGFAVTIVDPTSFYFQAELPEENLSQIQIGQTAKITLKAYPEKILEGKVYLLSFSPVKENIYTLFVSLSLPDPSNLRLSLSGTATIT
;
A
#
# COMPACT_ATOMS: atom_id res chain seq x y z
N MET A 1 18.68 6.07 30.81
CA MET A 1 17.28 5.71 31.14
C MET A 1 16.86 4.48 30.34
N GLU A 2 16.09 3.54 30.90
CA GLU A 2 15.62 2.35 30.17
C GLU A 2 14.12 2.43 29.88
N LEU A 3 13.74 2.23 28.62
CA LEU A 3 12.35 2.31 28.14
C LEU A 3 11.95 1.01 27.46
N LYS A 4 10.72 0.55 27.71
CA LYS A 4 10.18 -0.65 27.05
C LYS A 4 9.61 -0.29 25.68
N GLY A 5 9.73 -1.19 24.73
CA GLY A 5 9.26 -0.95 23.39
C GLY A 5 9.27 -2.17 22.49
N LYS A 6 9.04 -1.92 21.20
CA LYS A 6 9.02 -2.95 20.16
C LYS A 6 9.54 -2.43 18.83
N ILE A 7 9.98 -3.34 17.98
CA ILE A 7 10.32 -3.05 16.59
C ILE A 7 9.05 -2.81 15.76
N ASN A 8 9.07 -1.74 14.96
CA ASN A 8 8.03 -1.40 14.02
C ASN A 8 8.66 -0.94 12.69
N ALA A 9 7.86 -0.76 11.65
CA ALA A 9 8.31 -0.27 10.34
C ALA A 9 7.58 1.02 9.98
N SER A 10 8.29 1.95 9.33
CA SER A 10 7.67 3.21 8.89
C SER A 10 7.01 3.06 7.51
N GLN A 11 7.42 2.08 6.71
CA GLN A 11 6.81 1.81 5.40
C GLN A 11 6.09 0.46 5.41
N ILE A 12 4.76 0.53 5.53
CA ILE A 12 3.86 -0.61 5.47
C ILE A 12 2.82 -0.31 4.39
N ALA A 13 2.72 -1.18 3.40
CA ALA A 13 1.69 -1.12 2.37
C ALA A 13 0.64 -2.19 2.60
N GLN A 14 -0.63 -1.79 2.58
CA GLN A 14 -1.75 -2.71 2.47
C GLN A 14 -2.30 -2.62 1.06
N CYS A 15 -1.93 -3.58 0.22
CA CYS A 15 -2.42 -3.66 -1.16
C CYS A 15 -3.80 -4.31 -1.14
N LYS A 16 -4.82 -3.61 -1.64
CA LYS A 16 -6.22 -4.07 -1.66
C LYS A 16 -6.83 -3.88 -3.04
N PHE A 17 -7.79 -4.74 -3.38
CA PHE A 17 -8.59 -4.53 -4.59
C PHE A 17 -9.50 -3.32 -4.43
N ALA A 18 -9.56 -2.48 -5.47
CA ALA A 18 -10.44 -1.32 -5.55
C ALA A 18 -11.86 -1.68 -6.04
N ILE A 19 -12.02 -2.83 -6.67
CA ILE A 19 -13.28 -3.32 -7.24
C ILE A 19 -13.67 -4.66 -6.62
N SER A 20 -14.95 -5.01 -6.72
CA SER A 20 -15.42 -6.36 -6.40
C SER A 20 -15.19 -7.31 -7.55
N GLY A 21 -14.97 -8.59 -7.26
CA GLY A 21 -14.86 -9.62 -8.26
C GLY A 21 -14.48 -10.97 -7.68
N LYS A 22 -14.51 -11.99 -8.53
CA LYS A 22 -14.14 -13.36 -8.16
C LYS A 22 -12.63 -13.51 -8.18
N LEU A 23 -12.03 -13.89 -7.05
CA LEU A 23 -10.59 -14.13 -6.95
C LEU A 23 -10.20 -15.35 -7.80
N THR A 24 -9.19 -15.19 -8.66
CA THR A 24 -8.73 -16.26 -9.55
C THR A 24 -7.40 -16.84 -9.09
N SER A 25 -6.49 -16.01 -8.60
CA SER A 25 -5.17 -16.47 -8.14
C SER A 25 -4.57 -15.54 -7.10
N ILE A 26 -3.81 -16.12 -6.18
CA ILE A 26 -2.90 -15.44 -5.27
C ILE A 26 -1.49 -15.91 -5.64
N ASN A 27 -0.62 -14.98 -6.03
CA ASN A 27 0.72 -15.21 -6.58
C ASN A 27 1.83 -14.92 -5.57
N CYS A 28 1.49 -14.81 -4.28
CA CYS A 28 2.43 -14.56 -3.20
C CYS A 28 2.07 -15.35 -1.94
N LYS A 29 3.07 -15.56 -1.09
CA LYS A 29 2.95 -16.20 0.23
C LYS A 29 3.60 -15.32 1.29
N VAL A 30 3.18 -15.52 2.54
CA VAL A 30 3.83 -14.86 3.69
C VAL A 30 5.31 -15.27 3.74
N GLY A 31 6.20 -14.28 3.83
CA GLY A 31 7.65 -14.45 3.77
C GLY A 31 8.28 -14.17 2.41
N ASP A 32 7.48 -14.05 1.34
CA ASP A 32 8.02 -13.75 0.01
C ASP A 32 8.60 -12.33 -0.06
N ILE A 33 9.73 -12.19 -0.76
CA ILE A 33 10.32 -10.90 -1.11
C ILE A 33 9.67 -10.41 -2.39
N ILE A 34 9.07 -9.23 -2.33
CA ILE A 34 8.27 -8.62 -3.38
C ILE A 34 8.88 -7.30 -3.82
N LYS A 35 8.86 -7.05 -5.13
CA LYS A 35 9.24 -5.76 -5.71
C LYS A 35 8.01 -4.90 -5.97
N LYS A 36 8.20 -3.57 -5.96
CA LYS A 36 7.18 -2.61 -6.40
C LYS A 36 6.75 -2.95 -7.83
N GLY A 37 5.44 -2.99 -8.06
CA GLY A 37 4.83 -3.35 -9.34
C GLY A 37 4.73 -4.86 -9.60
N GLN A 38 5.15 -5.72 -8.66
CA GLN A 38 4.97 -7.17 -8.80
C GLN A 38 3.50 -7.56 -8.58
N LEU A 39 3.01 -8.47 -9.41
CA LEU A 39 1.64 -9.01 -9.33
C LEU A 39 1.50 -9.90 -8.10
N LEU A 40 0.50 -9.60 -7.28
CA LEU A 40 0.21 -10.28 -6.00
C LEU A 40 -1.01 -11.19 -6.10
N ALA A 41 -2.07 -10.72 -6.75
CA ALA A 41 -3.32 -11.45 -6.90
C ALA A 41 -4.10 -10.94 -8.11
N THR A 42 -5.02 -11.76 -8.63
CA THR A 42 -5.81 -11.43 -9.82
C THR A 42 -7.27 -11.85 -9.62
N LEU A 43 -8.19 -10.95 -9.97
CA LEU A 43 -9.62 -11.20 -10.10
C LEU A 43 -9.95 -11.73 -11.51
N ASN A 44 -11.12 -12.35 -11.66
CA ASN A 44 -11.60 -12.80 -12.94
C ASN A 44 -11.81 -11.62 -13.90
N LYS A 45 -11.16 -11.70 -15.07
CA LYS A 45 -11.12 -10.64 -16.08
C LYS A 45 -12.18 -10.78 -17.18
N ILE A 46 -12.83 -11.93 -17.29
CA ILE A 46 -13.60 -12.31 -18.49
C ILE A 46 -14.71 -11.27 -18.77
N GLU A 47 -15.52 -10.95 -17.76
CA GLU A 47 -16.62 -10.00 -17.90
C GLU A 47 -16.14 -8.58 -18.18
N LEU A 48 -15.08 -8.14 -17.50
CA LEU A 48 -14.51 -6.79 -17.67
C LEU A 48 -13.80 -6.62 -19.01
N GLN A 49 -13.15 -7.67 -19.51
CA GLN A 49 -12.57 -7.68 -20.86
C GLN A 49 -13.66 -7.57 -21.92
N ALA A 50 -14.73 -8.36 -21.81
CA ALA A 50 -15.85 -8.28 -22.74
C ALA A 50 -16.53 -6.88 -22.71
N TYR A 51 -16.61 -6.26 -21.54
CA TYR A 51 -17.11 -4.90 -21.39
C TYR A 51 -16.18 -3.86 -22.04
N LEU A 52 -14.86 -3.99 -21.87
CA LEU A 52 -13.88 -3.14 -22.55
C LEU A 52 -13.98 -3.29 -24.08
N ASP A 53 -14.06 -4.51 -24.59
CA ASP A 53 -14.18 -4.78 -26.02
C ASP A 53 -15.45 -4.14 -26.60
N ARG A 54 -16.58 -4.23 -25.87
CA ARG A 54 -17.82 -3.54 -26.23
C ARG A 54 -17.65 -2.02 -26.27
N SER A 55 -17.04 -1.43 -25.25
CA SER A 55 -16.80 0.03 -25.19
C SER A 55 -15.90 0.49 -26.33
N LEU A 56 -14.87 -0.29 -26.68
CA LEU A 56 -14.00 0.01 -27.83
C LEU A 56 -14.78 0.01 -29.15
N LYS A 57 -15.68 -0.97 -29.36
CA LYS A 57 -16.53 -1.00 -30.56
C LYS A 57 -17.51 0.15 -30.63
N GLN A 58 -18.05 0.60 -29.49
CA GLN A 58 -18.88 1.80 -29.46
C GLN A 58 -18.06 3.04 -29.81
N TYR A 59 -16.87 3.19 -29.24
CA TYR A 59 -15.96 4.29 -29.57
C TYR A 59 -15.60 4.32 -31.07
N ASP A 60 -15.28 3.16 -31.66
CA ASP A 60 -14.97 3.06 -33.09
C ASP A 60 -16.15 3.56 -33.96
N LEU A 61 -17.39 3.21 -33.57
CA LEU A 61 -18.60 3.65 -34.25
C LEU A 61 -18.83 5.16 -34.12
N GLU A 62 -18.77 5.70 -32.89
CA GLU A 62 -18.95 7.13 -32.63
C GLU A 62 -17.89 7.99 -33.33
N ARG A 63 -16.64 7.49 -33.36
CA ARG A 63 -15.56 8.16 -34.07
C ARG A 63 -15.81 8.20 -35.57
N ALA A 64 -16.21 7.07 -36.17
CA ALA A 64 -16.54 7.02 -37.59
C ALA A 64 -17.68 7.98 -37.96
N LEU A 65 -18.73 8.02 -37.12
CA LEU A 65 -19.85 8.95 -37.29
C LEU A 65 -19.41 10.40 -37.16
N PHE A 66 -18.58 10.74 -36.16
CA PHE A 66 -18.04 12.08 -36.00
C PHE A 66 -17.23 12.51 -37.25
N ASP A 67 -16.33 11.66 -37.73
CA ASP A 67 -15.48 11.93 -38.89
C ASP A 67 -16.28 12.06 -40.20
N GLU A 68 -17.37 11.30 -40.35
CA GLU A 68 -18.30 11.41 -41.48
C GLU A 68 -19.07 12.74 -41.41
N ARG A 69 -19.66 13.05 -40.25
CA ARG A 69 -20.52 14.22 -40.03
C ARG A 69 -19.77 15.54 -40.10
N GLN A 70 -18.49 15.58 -39.74
CA GLN A 70 -17.63 16.76 -39.88
C GLN A 70 -17.44 17.20 -41.35
N LYS A 71 -17.69 16.32 -42.33
CA LYS A 71 -17.63 16.66 -43.76
C LYS A 71 -18.89 17.36 -44.25
N GLU A 72 -19.97 17.33 -43.47
CA GLU A 72 -21.25 17.96 -43.79
C GLU A 72 -21.31 19.40 -43.28
N ASN A 73 -22.19 20.22 -43.86
CA ASN A 73 -22.38 21.61 -43.45
C ASN A 73 -23.33 21.68 -42.24
N LEU A 74 -22.80 21.32 -41.07
CA LEU A 74 -23.55 21.22 -39.82
C LEU A 74 -23.59 22.54 -39.05
N THR A 75 -24.67 22.75 -38.29
CA THR A 75 -24.76 23.81 -37.29
C THR A 75 -23.78 23.58 -36.14
N GLU A 76 -23.39 24.63 -35.42
CA GLU A 76 -22.52 24.51 -34.24
C GLU A 76 -23.12 23.62 -33.14
N TYR A 77 -24.46 23.64 -33.00
CA TYR A 77 -25.17 22.74 -32.10
C TYR A 77 -24.99 21.26 -32.48
N GLU A 78 -25.11 20.92 -33.77
CA GLU A 78 -24.94 19.55 -34.26
C GLU A 78 -23.50 19.07 -34.13
N LYS A 79 -22.52 19.92 -34.46
CA LYS A 79 -21.09 19.59 -34.25
C LYS A 79 -20.80 19.27 -32.80
N ARG A 80 -21.28 20.11 -31.87
CA ARG A 80 -21.12 19.88 -30.44
C ARG A 80 -21.80 18.59 -29.99
N LYS A 81 -23.00 18.28 -30.48
CA LYS A 81 -23.69 17.03 -30.15
C LYS A 81 -22.85 15.79 -30.52
N TYR A 82 -22.25 15.75 -31.70
CA TYR A 82 -21.40 14.64 -32.11
C TYR A 82 -20.07 14.60 -31.33
N GLN A 83 -19.50 15.77 -31.04
CA GLN A 83 -18.32 15.88 -30.16
C GLN A 83 -18.60 15.29 -28.77
N ASP A 84 -19.70 15.72 -28.13
CA ASP A 84 -20.09 15.25 -26.80
C ASP A 84 -20.35 13.72 -26.80
N SER A 85 -20.95 13.18 -27.87
CA SER A 85 -21.15 11.73 -28.03
C SER A 85 -19.83 10.96 -28.11
N LEU A 86 -18.89 11.46 -28.90
CA LEU A 86 -17.54 10.90 -29.01
C LEU A 86 -16.82 10.96 -27.65
N ASP A 87 -16.86 12.09 -26.97
CA ASP A 87 -16.23 12.28 -25.66
C ASP A 87 -16.79 11.31 -24.59
N ILE A 88 -18.11 11.10 -24.58
CA ILE A 88 -18.75 10.08 -23.72
C ILE A 88 -18.19 8.68 -24.03
N SER A 89 -18.07 8.32 -25.31
CA SER A 89 -17.54 7.01 -25.69
C SER A 89 -16.07 6.82 -25.27
N VAL A 90 -15.25 7.87 -25.36
CA VAL A 90 -13.86 7.87 -24.86
C VAL A 90 -13.85 7.61 -23.36
N LYS A 91 -14.71 8.30 -22.59
CA LYS A 91 -14.79 8.10 -21.13
C LYS A 91 -15.27 6.70 -20.76
N ASN A 92 -16.18 6.12 -21.53
CA ASN A 92 -16.61 4.74 -21.31
C ASN A 92 -15.46 3.73 -21.52
N VAL A 93 -14.60 3.95 -22.52
CA VAL A 93 -13.39 3.12 -22.73
C VAL A 93 -12.43 3.29 -21.56
N GLU A 94 -12.18 4.52 -21.10
CA GLU A 94 -11.28 4.82 -19.98
C GLU A 94 -11.74 4.14 -18.67
N ILE A 95 -13.05 4.22 -18.37
CA ILE A 95 -13.65 3.55 -17.22
C ILE A 95 -13.52 2.02 -17.34
N ALA A 96 -13.88 1.45 -18.49
CA ALA A 96 -13.81 0.01 -18.72
C ALA A 96 -12.37 -0.52 -18.57
N LYS A 97 -11.39 0.21 -19.13
CA LYS A 97 -9.98 -0.11 -19.03
C LYS A 97 -9.48 -0.03 -17.58
N THR A 98 -9.82 1.03 -16.86
CA THR A 98 -9.43 1.20 -15.46
C THR A 98 -9.97 0.08 -14.58
N ASN A 99 -11.22 -0.32 -14.78
CA ASN A 99 -11.81 -1.45 -14.06
C ASN A 99 -11.10 -2.77 -14.38
N LEU A 100 -10.73 -2.99 -15.65
CA LEU A 100 -9.96 -4.16 -16.04
C LEU A 100 -8.56 -4.15 -15.39
N GLU A 101 -7.86 -3.02 -15.39
CA GLU A 101 -6.55 -2.90 -14.73
C GLU A 101 -6.66 -3.12 -13.21
N ALA A 102 -7.75 -2.68 -12.58
CA ALA A 102 -8.03 -2.88 -11.16
C ALA A 102 -8.32 -4.35 -10.77
N THR A 103 -8.41 -5.27 -11.75
CA THR A 103 -8.49 -6.72 -11.49
C THR A 103 -7.16 -7.32 -11.07
N ASP A 104 -6.05 -6.67 -11.38
CA ASP A 104 -4.71 -7.11 -10.97
C ASP A 104 -4.25 -6.30 -9.76
N LEU A 105 -3.90 -6.99 -8.70
CA LEU A 105 -3.36 -6.38 -7.50
C LEU A 105 -1.84 -6.37 -7.57
N PHE A 106 -1.24 -5.18 -7.56
CA PHE A 106 0.20 -5.00 -7.58
C PHE A 106 0.73 -4.47 -6.24
N SER A 107 1.99 -4.78 -5.94
CA SER A 107 2.68 -4.18 -4.80
C SER A 107 2.99 -2.70 -5.03
N SER A 108 2.68 -1.83 -4.07
CA SER A 108 3.03 -0.41 -4.11
C SER A 108 4.46 -0.11 -3.64
N ILE A 109 5.12 -1.05 -2.95
CA ILE A 109 6.47 -0.90 -2.38
C ILE A 109 7.33 -2.14 -2.63
N ASN A 110 8.65 -2.01 -2.42
CA ASN A 110 9.51 -3.18 -2.23
C ASN A 110 9.39 -3.65 -0.78
N GLY A 111 9.46 -4.96 -0.53
CA GLY A 111 9.43 -5.46 0.84
C GLY A 111 9.18 -6.94 0.96
N VAL A 112 8.75 -7.34 2.15
CA VAL A 112 8.41 -8.72 2.49
C VAL A 112 6.92 -8.82 2.80
N VAL A 113 6.26 -9.85 2.29
CA VAL A 113 4.86 -10.14 2.64
C VAL A 113 4.78 -10.62 4.08
N VAL A 114 4.07 -9.88 4.93
CA VAL A 114 3.90 -10.22 6.36
C VAL A 114 2.52 -10.75 6.69
N GLY A 115 1.55 -10.57 5.79
CA GLY A 115 0.18 -11.03 5.98
C GLY A 115 -0.60 -11.04 4.68
N ILE A 116 -1.49 -12.01 4.56
CA ILE A 116 -2.46 -12.15 3.48
C ILE A 116 -3.79 -12.51 4.15
N ASP A 117 -4.86 -11.80 3.82
CA ASP A 117 -6.18 -12.14 4.34
C ASP A 117 -6.62 -13.53 3.85
N GLN A 118 -7.38 -14.24 4.69
CA GLN A 118 -7.83 -15.59 4.40
C GLN A 118 -8.92 -15.59 3.32
N CYS A 119 -8.50 -15.69 2.07
CA CYS A 119 -9.38 -15.90 0.92
C CYS A 119 -8.82 -17.01 0.03
N TYR A 120 -9.70 -17.72 -0.64
CA TYR A 120 -9.37 -18.82 -1.54
C TYR A 120 -9.72 -18.45 -2.98
N SER A 121 -9.02 -19.10 -3.92
CA SER A 121 -9.38 -19.01 -5.34
C SER A 121 -10.83 -19.45 -5.52
N GLY A 122 -11.63 -18.58 -6.15
CA GLY A 122 -13.05 -18.77 -6.36
C GLY A 122 -13.93 -17.92 -5.45
N ASP A 123 -13.39 -17.34 -4.38
CA ASP A 123 -14.14 -16.48 -3.47
C ASP A 123 -14.52 -15.16 -4.15
N ASN A 124 -15.65 -14.59 -3.74
CA ASN A 124 -16.05 -13.25 -4.13
C ASN A 124 -15.46 -12.24 -3.17
N ILE A 125 -14.67 -11.32 -3.71
CA ILE A 125 -14.01 -10.25 -2.97
C ILE A 125 -14.80 -8.96 -3.16
N THR A 126 -14.94 -8.19 -2.08
CA THR A 126 -15.45 -6.81 -2.09
C THR A 126 -14.28 -5.83 -2.01
N PRO A 127 -14.46 -4.55 -2.41
CA PRO A 127 -13.43 -3.53 -2.24
C PRO A 127 -12.93 -3.47 -0.80
N GLY A 128 -11.63 -3.64 -0.62
CA GLY A 128 -11.00 -3.68 0.71
C GLY A 128 -11.17 -4.97 1.51
N GLY A 129 -11.95 -5.95 1.02
CA GLY A 129 -12.19 -7.24 1.70
C GLY A 129 -11.05 -8.25 1.59
N PHE A 130 -10.06 -7.99 0.73
CA PHE A 130 -8.81 -8.74 0.63
C PHE A 130 -7.63 -7.78 0.65
N ALA A 131 -6.66 -8.04 1.52
CA ALA A 131 -5.42 -7.30 1.60
C ALA A 131 -4.19 -8.21 1.60
N VAL A 132 -3.14 -7.74 0.93
CA VAL A 132 -1.76 -8.22 1.09
C VAL A 132 -0.98 -7.14 1.82
N THR A 133 -0.42 -7.48 2.98
CA THR A 133 0.39 -6.57 3.78
C THR A 133 1.87 -6.79 3.49
N ILE A 134 2.54 -5.73 3.04
CA ILE A 134 3.95 -5.71 2.66
C ILE A 134 4.67 -4.70 3.53
N VAL A 135 5.86 -5.06 3.99
CA VAL A 135 6.68 -4.23 4.89
C VAL A 135 8.06 -4.06 4.28
N ASP A 136 8.55 -2.83 4.24
CA ASP A 136 9.94 -2.57 3.86
C ASP A 136 10.87 -2.84 5.06
N PRO A 137 11.72 -3.88 5.00
CA PRO A 137 12.62 -4.24 6.10
C PRO A 137 13.74 -3.22 6.34
N THR A 138 13.99 -2.30 5.40
CA THR A 138 14.96 -1.20 5.58
C THR A 138 14.39 -0.04 6.40
N SER A 139 13.08 -0.03 6.62
CA SER A 139 12.34 1.04 7.29
C SER A 139 12.09 0.76 8.78
N PHE A 140 12.79 -0.20 9.37
CA PHE A 140 12.59 -0.56 10.78
C PHE A 140 13.08 0.52 11.75
N TYR A 141 12.30 0.73 12.80
CA TYR A 141 12.63 1.57 13.94
C TYR A 141 12.17 0.90 15.24
N PHE A 142 12.76 1.31 16.36
CA PHE A 142 12.30 0.89 17.69
C PHE A 142 11.35 1.95 18.26
N GLN A 143 10.15 1.51 18.60
CA GLN A 143 9.09 2.32 19.20
C GLN A 143 9.10 2.08 20.71
N ALA A 144 9.53 3.06 21.49
CA ALA A 144 9.58 2.98 22.95
C ALA A 144 8.46 3.81 23.61
N GLU A 145 7.94 3.31 24.72
CA GLU A 145 6.96 4.01 25.56
C GLU A 145 7.73 4.93 26.54
N LEU A 146 7.43 6.22 26.52
CA LEU A 146 8.05 7.24 27.36
C LEU A 146 7.01 7.84 28.32
N PRO A 147 7.13 7.60 29.64
CA PRO A 147 6.32 8.31 30.64
C PRO A 147 6.55 9.82 30.58
N GLU A 148 5.48 10.61 30.73
CA GLU A 148 5.52 12.07 30.67
C GLU A 148 6.52 12.70 31.66
N GLU A 149 6.67 12.11 32.85
CA GLU A 149 7.64 12.54 33.87
C GLU A 149 9.10 12.58 33.35
N ASN A 150 9.41 11.78 32.33
CA ASN A 150 10.74 11.66 31.75
C ASN A 150 10.91 12.47 30.45
N LEU A 151 9.89 13.23 30.04
CA LEU A 151 9.89 13.97 28.77
C LEU A 151 10.99 15.03 28.71
N SER A 152 11.26 15.72 29.82
CA SER A 152 12.31 16.74 29.92
C SER A 152 13.74 16.20 29.80
N GLN A 153 13.93 14.88 29.97
CA GLN A 153 15.24 14.22 29.93
C GLN A 153 15.62 13.74 28.52
N ILE A 154 14.67 13.77 27.58
CA ILE A 154 14.85 13.28 26.22
C ILE A 154 15.13 14.42 25.25
N GLN A 155 16.11 14.20 24.37
CA GLN A 155 16.43 15.11 23.28
C GLN A 155 16.59 14.34 21.96
N ILE A 156 16.15 14.95 20.87
CA ILE A 156 16.36 14.41 19.52
C ILE A 156 17.87 14.36 19.25
N GLY A 157 18.33 13.24 18.71
CA GLY A 157 19.75 12.96 18.43
C GLY A 157 20.47 12.14 19.50
N GLN A 158 19.87 11.93 20.68
CA GLN A 158 20.44 11.08 21.73
C GLN A 158 20.69 9.66 21.24
N THR A 159 21.77 9.07 21.75
CA THR A 159 22.13 7.70 21.38
C THR A 159 21.31 6.73 22.22
N ALA A 160 20.89 5.64 21.58
CA ALA A 160 20.08 4.62 22.19
C ALA A 160 20.71 3.25 21.92
N LYS A 161 20.80 2.43 22.97
CA LYS A 161 21.18 1.02 22.88
C LYS A 161 19.93 0.18 23.04
N ILE A 162 19.63 -0.64 22.04
CA ILE A 162 18.39 -1.43 21.99
C ILE A 162 18.75 -2.89 22.16
N THR A 163 18.12 -3.52 23.14
CA THR A 163 18.28 -4.94 23.44
C THR A 163 16.94 -5.63 23.20
N LEU A 164 16.90 -6.55 22.23
CA LEU A 164 15.70 -7.30 21.91
C LEU A 164 15.63 -8.57 22.75
N LYS A 165 14.44 -8.92 23.25
CA LYS A 165 14.24 -10.14 24.04
C LYS A 165 14.59 -11.41 23.27
N ALA A 166 14.37 -11.40 21.95
CA ALA A 166 14.71 -12.52 21.08
C ALA A 166 16.22 -12.66 20.82
N TYR A 167 16.99 -11.59 21.02
CA TYR A 167 18.44 -11.56 20.76
C TYR A 167 19.16 -10.79 21.89
N PRO A 168 19.17 -11.33 23.13
CA PRO A 168 19.68 -10.61 24.30
C PRO A 168 21.18 -10.29 24.21
N GLU A 169 21.95 -11.05 23.43
CA GLU A 169 23.40 -10.83 23.25
C GLU A 169 23.73 -9.78 22.18
N LYS A 170 22.74 -9.36 21.37
CA LYS A 170 22.94 -8.38 20.31
C LYS A 170 22.40 -7.02 20.74
N ILE A 171 23.32 -6.07 20.92
CA ILE A 171 22.98 -4.67 21.15
C ILE A 171 22.88 -3.99 19.79
N LEU A 172 21.70 -3.46 19.48
CA LEU A 172 21.49 -2.62 18.31
C LEU A 172 21.70 -1.17 18.71
N GLU A 173 22.49 -0.44 17.95
CA GLU A 173 22.70 0.99 18.17
C GLU A 173 21.72 1.81 17.33
N GLY A 174 21.30 2.94 17.89
CA GLY A 174 20.29 3.78 17.29
C GLY A 174 20.36 5.21 17.80
N LYS A 175 19.58 6.09 17.16
CA LYS A 175 19.40 7.47 17.61
C LYS A 175 17.94 7.84 17.69
N VAL A 176 17.59 8.57 18.74
CA VAL A 176 16.28 9.21 18.86
C VAL A 176 16.13 10.19 17.70
N TYR A 177 15.12 10.03 16.86
CA TYR A 177 14.89 10.93 15.72
C TYR A 177 13.54 11.63 15.78
N LEU A 178 12.59 11.09 16.55
CA LEU A 178 11.28 11.70 16.72
C LEU A 178 10.72 11.37 18.11
N LEU A 179 10.04 12.36 18.68
CA LEU A 179 9.21 12.24 19.87
C LEU A 179 7.78 12.61 19.46
N SER A 180 6.79 11.84 19.90
CA SER A 180 5.40 12.15 19.57
C SER A 180 4.97 13.50 20.15
N PHE A 181 4.15 14.24 19.41
CA PHE A 181 3.65 15.53 19.88
C PHE A 181 2.56 15.41 20.95
N SER A 182 1.82 14.29 20.94
CA SER A 182 0.78 13.96 21.92
C SER A 182 1.02 12.58 22.52
N PRO A 183 0.50 12.31 23.73
CA PRO A 183 0.53 10.98 24.31
C PRO A 183 -0.38 10.01 23.53
N VAL A 184 0.04 8.75 23.42
CA VAL A 184 -0.72 7.68 22.71
C VAL A 184 -1.63 6.91 23.69
N LYS A 185 -1.23 6.85 24.96
CA LYS A 185 -2.03 6.39 26.10
C LYS A 185 -1.85 7.43 27.19
N GLU A 186 -2.76 7.49 28.15
CA GLU A 186 -2.73 8.41 29.29
C GLU A 186 -1.30 8.60 29.84
N ASN A 187 -0.74 9.81 29.66
CA ASN A 187 0.61 10.23 30.06
C ASN A 187 1.81 9.42 29.50
N ILE A 188 1.62 8.70 28.38
CA ILE A 188 2.66 7.93 27.70
C ILE A 188 2.87 8.47 26.27
N TYR A 189 4.03 9.09 26.05
CA TYR A 189 4.51 9.53 24.75
C TYR A 189 5.21 8.39 24.03
N THR A 190 5.32 8.50 22.70
CA THR A 190 6.06 7.55 21.88
C THR A 190 7.40 8.14 21.47
N LEU A 191 8.48 7.43 21.81
CA LEU A 191 9.82 7.73 21.36
C LEU A 191 10.17 6.84 20.16
N PHE A 192 10.63 7.46 19.08
CA PHE A 192 11.05 6.76 17.88
C PHE A 192 12.57 6.77 17.77
N VAL A 193 13.13 5.57 17.75
CA VAL A 193 14.57 5.35 17.71
C VAL A 193 14.93 4.66 16.40
N SER A 194 15.77 5.30 15.62
CA SER A 194 16.32 4.73 14.38
C SER A 194 17.18 3.53 14.70
N LEU A 195 17.20 2.54 13.82
CA LEU A 195 18.05 1.35 13.99
C LEU A 195 19.19 1.41 12.98
N SER A 196 20.42 1.38 13.48
CA SER A 196 21.58 1.11 12.63
C SER A 196 21.67 -0.41 12.45
N LEU A 197 21.12 -0.91 11.35
CA LEU A 197 21.03 -2.34 11.08
C LEU A 197 22.17 -2.78 10.14
N PRO A 198 23.11 -3.62 10.61
CA PRO A 198 24.09 -4.24 9.72
C PRO A 198 23.44 -5.30 8.81
N ASP A 199 22.35 -5.95 9.25
CA ASP A 199 21.55 -6.85 8.42
C ASP A 199 20.08 -6.92 8.91
N PRO A 200 19.10 -6.41 8.14
CA PRO A 200 17.69 -6.45 8.51
C PRO A 200 17.04 -7.84 8.37
N SER A 201 17.71 -8.83 7.77
CA SER A 201 17.14 -10.14 7.42
C SER A 201 16.59 -10.94 8.61
N ASN A 202 17.14 -10.73 9.81
CA ASN A 202 16.76 -11.44 11.05
C ASN A 202 15.79 -10.66 11.94
N LEU A 203 15.46 -9.42 11.58
CA LEU A 203 14.47 -8.64 12.30
C LEU A 203 13.06 -9.01 11.84
N ARG A 204 12.16 -9.02 12.80
CA ARG A 204 10.73 -9.24 12.60
C ARG A 204 9.99 -8.09 13.26
N LEU A 205 8.85 -7.73 12.68
CA LEU A 205 7.95 -6.77 13.31
C LEU A 205 7.50 -7.26 14.68
N SER A 206 7.19 -6.32 15.56
CA SER A 206 6.66 -6.58 16.90
C SER A 206 7.62 -7.32 17.85
N LEU A 207 8.91 -7.44 17.52
CA LEU A 207 9.91 -7.91 18.49
C LEU A 207 10.01 -6.93 19.64
N SER A 208 9.71 -7.40 20.85
CA SER A 208 9.78 -6.59 22.07
C SER A 208 11.21 -6.51 22.60
N GLY A 209 11.53 -5.39 23.23
CA GLY A 209 12.85 -5.15 23.81
C GLY A 209 12.84 -3.97 24.78
N THR A 210 14.04 -3.54 25.15
CA THR A 210 14.26 -2.30 25.90
C THR A 210 15.26 -1.42 25.16
N ALA A 211 15.06 -0.10 25.26
CA ALA A 211 15.98 0.91 24.76
C ALA A 211 16.58 1.66 25.94
N THR A 212 17.89 1.63 26.06
CA THR A 212 18.65 2.43 27.01
C THR A 212 19.11 3.71 26.32
N ILE A 213 18.54 4.85 26.72
CA ILE A 213 18.93 6.18 26.21
C ILE A 213 20.08 6.73 27.06
N THR A 214 21.12 7.23 26.37
CA THR A 214 22.32 7.85 26.92
C THR A 214 22.48 9.29 26.46
#